data_AF-A0A547EGM9-F1
#
_entry.id   AF-A0A547EGM9-F1
#
_cell.length_a   1.000
_cell.length_b   1.000
_cell.length_c   1.000
_cell.angle_alpha   90.00
_cell.angle_beta   90.00
_cell.angle_gamma   90.00
#
_symmetry.space_group_name_H-M   'P 1'
#
loop_
_entity.id
_entity.type
_entity.pdbx_description
1 polymer ?
#
loop_
_entity_poly.entity_id
_entity_poly.type
_entity_poly.pdbx_seq_one_letter_code
_entity_poly.pdbx_strand_id
1 'polypeptide(L)'
;MREPLLDEDELKKWLQTIFTDNLVIIVGSGLSCAEGLPGMGALADRLKERMPECLDDIDKVTWNTISDCLDSEGLEGALLKHQANETIEAAIIKITAEYVLSEEQKAINKCIAENQKLKFSYLLPHISASNPKIARVITTNYDRLIEFAAEYENWGIDSMMVGRYWGKHNPDLSRKLQIRDIRVKGKCPKLVYLIVP
;
A
#
# COMPACT_ATOMS: atom_id res chain seq x y z
N MET A 1 -19.87 -0.67 -25.76
CA MET A 1 -20.40 0.70 -25.65
C MET A 1 -19.21 1.57 -25.24
N ARG A 2 -18.64 2.37 -26.16
CA ARG A 2 -17.58 3.32 -25.80
C ARG A 2 -18.28 4.55 -25.21
N GLU A 3 -18.02 4.85 -23.95
CA GLU A 3 -18.46 6.11 -23.35
C GLU A 3 -17.89 7.27 -24.19
N PRO A 4 -18.67 8.34 -24.43
CA PRO A 4 -18.15 9.52 -25.11
C PRO A 4 -17.01 10.09 -24.28
N LEU A 5 -15.92 10.51 -24.95
CA LEU A 5 -14.84 11.25 -24.31
C LEU A 5 -15.44 12.56 -23.78
N LEU A 6 -15.67 12.62 -22.48
CA LEU A 6 -16.03 13.84 -21.75
C LEU A 6 -15.01 14.92 -22.11
N ASP A 7 -15.48 16.14 -22.36
CA ASP A 7 -14.56 17.28 -22.43
C ASP A 7 -13.95 17.57 -21.05
N GLU A 8 -12.94 18.44 -20.99
CA GLU A 8 -12.21 18.70 -19.74
C GLU A 8 -13.12 19.23 -18.61
N ASP A 9 -14.14 20.04 -18.94
CA ASP A 9 -15.05 20.61 -17.94
C ASP A 9 -16.07 19.56 -17.47
N GLU A 10 -16.62 18.77 -18.40
CA GLU A 10 -17.50 17.65 -18.11
C GLU A 10 -16.79 16.60 -17.26
N LEU A 11 -15.54 16.26 -17.56
CA LEU A 11 -14.73 15.34 -16.78
C LEU A 11 -14.50 15.86 -15.36
N LYS A 12 -14.15 17.14 -15.20
CA LYS A 12 -13.94 17.74 -13.87
C LYS A 12 -15.23 17.73 -13.03
N LYS A 13 -16.37 18.09 -13.63
CA LYS A 13 -17.67 18.05 -12.97
C LYS A 13 -18.02 16.63 -12.54
N TRP A 14 -17.83 15.65 -13.42
CA TRP A 14 -18.06 14.25 -13.10
C TRP A 14 -17.14 13.77 -11.96
N LEU A 15 -15.84 14.08 -12.00
CA LEU A 15 -14.91 13.74 -10.92
C LEU A 15 -15.32 14.38 -9.58
N GLN A 16 -15.80 15.63 -9.58
CA GLN A 16 -16.31 16.28 -8.37
C GLN A 16 -17.52 15.53 -7.77
N THR A 17 -18.33 14.84 -8.59
CA THR A 17 -19.41 13.97 -8.07
C THR A 17 -18.89 12.69 -7.41
N ILE A 18 -17.66 12.28 -7.71
CA ILE A 18 -16.99 11.12 -7.11
C ILE A 18 -16.26 11.51 -5.83
N PHE A 19 -15.60 12.68 -5.81
CA PHE A 19 -14.88 13.23 -4.66
C PHE A 19 -15.83 13.83 -3.60
N THR A 20 -16.89 13.10 -3.29
CA THR A 20 -17.87 13.43 -2.26
C THR A 20 -17.64 12.61 -1.00
N ASP A 21 -18.45 12.85 0.02
CA ASP A 21 -18.45 12.04 1.23
C ASP A 21 -18.73 10.56 0.89
N ASN A 22 -17.94 9.66 1.50
CA ASN A 22 -17.95 8.20 1.31
C ASN A 22 -17.21 7.64 0.08
N LEU A 23 -16.36 8.43 -0.59
CA LEU A 23 -15.41 7.88 -1.55
C LEU A 23 -14.56 6.76 -0.89
N VAL A 24 -14.49 5.61 -1.55
CA VAL A 24 -13.61 4.50 -1.22
C VAL A 24 -12.56 4.39 -2.32
N ILE A 25 -11.29 4.39 -1.93
CA ILE A 25 -10.14 4.35 -2.83
C ILE A 25 -9.49 2.99 -2.70
N ILE A 26 -9.36 2.28 -3.81
CA ILE A 26 -8.65 1.00 -3.86
C ILE A 26 -7.28 1.26 -4.48
N VAL A 27 -6.21 0.95 -3.74
CA VAL A 27 -4.83 1.12 -4.20
C VAL A 27 -4.17 -0.23 -4.35
N GLY A 28 -3.72 -0.53 -5.57
CA GLY A 28 -2.87 -1.69 -5.86
C GLY A 28 -1.38 -1.33 -5.89
N SER A 29 -0.54 -2.34 -6.13
CA SER A 29 0.93 -2.22 -6.07
C SER A 29 1.53 -1.32 -7.15
N GLY A 30 0.78 -1.04 -8.22
CA GLY A 30 1.22 -0.15 -9.30
C GLY A 30 1.54 1.27 -8.82
N LEU A 31 0.86 1.76 -7.76
CA LEU A 31 1.18 3.06 -7.17
C LEU A 31 2.55 3.03 -6.49
N SER A 32 2.80 2.01 -5.67
CA SER A 32 4.10 1.79 -5.02
C SER A 32 5.23 1.58 -6.02
N CYS A 33 4.98 0.83 -7.10
CA CYS A 33 5.94 0.66 -8.19
C CYS A 33 6.31 1.99 -8.84
N ALA A 34 5.34 2.89 -8.98
CA ALA A 34 5.57 4.22 -9.53
C ALA A 34 6.40 5.13 -8.60
N GLU A 35 6.60 4.74 -7.34
CA GLU A 35 7.47 5.38 -6.35
C GLU A 35 8.83 4.67 -6.21
N GLY A 36 9.10 3.65 -7.03
CA GLY A 36 10.37 2.94 -7.08
C GLY A 36 10.38 1.58 -6.38
N LEU A 37 9.24 1.09 -5.87
CA LEU A 37 9.16 -0.28 -5.37
C LEU A 37 9.20 -1.30 -6.53
N PRO A 38 9.65 -2.54 -6.27
CA PRO A 38 9.77 -3.53 -7.31
C PRO A 38 8.41 -4.00 -7.80
N GLY A 39 8.23 -4.02 -9.13
CA GLY A 39 7.13 -4.71 -9.77
C GLY A 39 7.37 -6.22 -9.87
N MET A 40 6.39 -6.96 -10.41
CA MET A 40 6.46 -8.42 -10.52
C MET A 40 7.65 -8.94 -11.32
N GLY A 41 8.09 -8.23 -12.37
CA GLY A 41 9.28 -8.61 -13.15
C GLY A 41 10.56 -8.51 -12.30
N ALA A 42 10.78 -7.38 -11.65
CA ALA A 42 11.92 -7.18 -10.76
C ALA A 42 11.93 -8.18 -9.58
N LEU A 43 10.74 -8.55 -9.07
CA LEU A 43 10.62 -9.60 -8.08
C LEU A 43 11.02 -10.97 -8.62
N ALA A 44 10.59 -11.32 -9.84
CA ALA A 44 10.98 -12.57 -10.48
C ALA A 44 12.49 -12.65 -10.67
N ASP A 45 13.12 -11.57 -11.15
CA ASP A 45 14.58 -11.49 -11.29
C ASP A 45 15.30 -11.66 -9.96
N ARG A 46 14.81 -11.01 -8.91
CA ARG A 46 15.37 -11.13 -7.55
C ARG A 46 15.25 -12.55 -7.00
N LEU A 47 14.14 -13.23 -7.26
CA LEU A 47 13.96 -14.62 -6.85
C LEU A 47 14.91 -15.55 -7.61
N LYS A 48 15.06 -15.40 -8.93
CA LYS A 48 16.03 -16.18 -9.72
C LYS A 48 17.45 -16.05 -9.18
N GLU A 49 17.86 -14.84 -8.79
CA GLU A 49 19.17 -14.55 -8.22
C GLU A 49 19.38 -15.23 -6.85
N ARG A 50 18.39 -15.15 -5.95
CA ARG A 50 18.56 -15.47 -4.52
C ARG A 50 18.20 -16.91 -4.15
N MET A 51 17.27 -17.53 -4.89
CA MET A 51 16.78 -18.88 -4.57
C MET A 51 17.86 -19.97 -4.57
N PRO A 52 18.84 -20.00 -5.50
CA PRO A 52 19.88 -21.03 -5.50
C PRO A 52 20.74 -21.08 -4.23
N GLU A 53 20.88 -19.96 -3.51
CA GLU A 53 21.62 -19.87 -2.24
C GLU A 53 20.81 -20.37 -1.04
N CYS A 54 19.48 -20.44 -1.19
CA CYS A 54 18.53 -20.67 -0.09
C CYS A 54 17.96 -22.09 -0.08
N LEU A 55 18.18 -22.87 -1.15
CA LEU A 55 17.58 -24.18 -1.36
C LEU A 55 18.63 -25.29 -1.35
N ASP A 56 18.22 -26.49 -0.94
CA ASP A 56 19.02 -27.70 -1.10
C ASP A 56 18.95 -28.21 -2.56
N ASP A 57 19.71 -29.26 -2.87
CA ASP A 57 19.78 -29.77 -4.24
C ASP A 57 18.47 -30.40 -4.74
N ILE A 58 17.59 -30.86 -3.83
CA ILE A 58 16.29 -31.43 -4.19
C ILE A 58 15.34 -30.29 -4.57
N ASP A 59 15.27 -29.26 -3.74
CA ASP A 59 14.39 -28.11 -3.94
C ASP A 59 14.85 -27.25 -5.12
N LYS A 60 16.16 -27.21 -5.43
CA LYS A 60 16.67 -26.57 -6.66
C LYS A 60 16.08 -27.16 -7.93
N VAL A 61 15.84 -28.47 -7.99
CA VAL A 61 15.24 -29.09 -9.19
C VAL A 61 13.81 -28.59 -9.41
N THR A 62 13.03 -28.54 -8.33
CA THR A 62 11.66 -28.00 -8.37
C THR A 62 11.67 -26.50 -8.71
N TRP A 63 12.55 -25.73 -8.08
CA TRP A 63 12.71 -24.30 -8.37
C TRP A 63 13.11 -24.03 -9.82
N ASN A 64 14.04 -24.80 -10.40
CA ASN A 64 14.45 -24.62 -11.79
C ASN A 64 13.26 -24.76 -12.75
N THR A 65 12.37 -25.72 -12.49
CA THR A 65 11.14 -25.91 -13.29
C THR A 65 10.23 -24.67 -13.23
N ILE A 66 10.10 -24.04 -12.06
CA ILE A 66 9.35 -22.79 -11.88
C ILE A 66 10.09 -21.64 -12.58
N SER A 67 11.40 -21.52 -12.35
CA SER A 67 12.27 -20.46 -12.85
C SER A 67 12.27 -20.37 -14.37
N ASP A 68 12.26 -21.52 -15.06
CA ASP A 68 12.22 -21.61 -16.51
C ASP A 68 10.93 -21.01 -17.11
N CYS A 69 9.84 -20.97 -16.35
CA CYS A 69 8.56 -20.39 -16.78
C CYS A 69 8.42 -18.90 -16.43
N LEU A 70 9.30 -18.32 -15.61
CA LEU A 70 9.14 -16.95 -15.11
C LEU A 70 9.14 -15.90 -16.22
N ASP A 71 9.97 -16.09 -17.26
CA ASP A 71 10.08 -15.11 -18.35
C ASP A 71 8.87 -15.13 -19.29
N SER A 72 8.26 -16.30 -19.49
CA SER A 72 7.13 -16.46 -20.40
C SER A 72 5.78 -16.26 -19.73
N GLU A 73 5.62 -16.71 -18.48
CA GLU A 73 4.33 -16.78 -17.78
C GLU A 73 4.24 -15.75 -16.63
N GLY A 74 5.34 -15.09 -16.27
CA GLY A 74 5.44 -14.27 -15.06
C GLY A 74 5.44 -15.10 -13.77
N LEU A 75 5.71 -14.44 -12.63
CA LEU A 75 5.79 -15.13 -11.33
C LEU A 75 4.49 -15.82 -10.94
N GLU A 76 3.34 -15.14 -11.10
CA GLU A 76 2.04 -15.71 -10.77
C GLU A 76 1.71 -16.91 -11.67
N GLY A 77 1.89 -16.78 -12.98
CA GLY A 77 1.63 -17.87 -13.93
C GLY A 77 2.54 -19.08 -13.70
N ALA A 78 3.82 -18.85 -13.40
CA ALA A 78 4.77 -19.91 -13.11
C ALA A 78 4.38 -20.72 -11.86
N LEU A 79 4.01 -20.03 -10.77
CA LEU A 79 3.60 -20.68 -9.51
C LEU A 79 2.24 -21.40 -9.61
N LEU A 80 1.35 -20.93 -10.48
CA LEU A 80 0.09 -21.64 -10.78
C LEU A 80 0.32 -22.91 -11.59
N LYS A 81 1.28 -22.89 -12.52
CA LYS A 81 1.58 -24.01 -13.42
C LYS A 81 2.44 -25.08 -12.74
N HIS A 82 3.37 -24.65 -11.89
CA HIS A 82 4.31 -25.50 -11.18
C HIS A 82 4.23 -25.20 -9.69
N GLN A 83 3.63 -26.12 -8.95
CA GLN A 83 3.40 -25.94 -7.53
C GLN A 83 4.73 -25.89 -6.76
N ALA A 84 4.96 -24.79 -6.06
CA ALA A 84 6.03 -24.68 -5.08
C ALA A 84 5.75 -25.59 -3.88
N ASN A 85 6.80 -26.20 -3.33
CA ASN A 85 6.70 -26.88 -2.04
C ASN A 85 6.87 -25.88 -0.89
N GLU A 86 6.62 -26.31 0.34
CA GLU A 86 6.67 -25.45 1.53
C GLU A 86 8.02 -24.73 1.70
N THR A 87 9.15 -25.40 1.37
CA THR A 87 10.49 -24.78 1.45
C THR A 87 10.63 -23.63 0.46
N ILE A 88 10.21 -23.84 -0.80
CA ILE A 88 10.26 -22.84 -1.87
C ILE A 88 9.32 -21.69 -1.55
N GLU A 89 8.09 -21.96 -1.08
CA GLU A 89 7.14 -20.92 -0.68
C GLU A 89 7.71 -20.07 0.46
N ALA A 90 8.28 -20.70 1.50
CA ALA A 90 8.91 -19.98 2.61
C ALA A 90 10.08 -19.11 2.14
N ALA A 91 10.89 -19.60 1.20
CA ALA A 91 12.00 -18.85 0.62
C ALA A 91 11.49 -17.65 -0.23
N ILE A 92 10.45 -17.84 -1.05
CA ILE A 92 9.81 -16.78 -1.83
C ILE A 92 9.29 -15.69 -0.88
N ILE A 93 8.54 -16.07 0.16
CA ILE A 93 7.98 -15.12 1.14
C ILE A 93 9.12 -14.31 1.78
N LYS A 94 10.17 -14.98 2.25
CA LYS A 94 11.31 -14.32 2.90
C LYS A 94 12.02 -13.34 1.96
N ILE A 95 12.40 -13.79 0.77
CA ILE A 95 13.13 -12.96 -0.21
C ILE A 95 12.26 -11.77 -0.65
N THR A 96 10.97 -12.00 -0.89
CA THR A 96 10.02 -10.94 -1.27
C THR A 96 9.89 -9.91 -0.17
N ALA A 97 9.67 -10.34 1.08
CA ALA A 97 9.51 -9.45 2.22
C ALA A 97 10.77 -8.61 2.47
N GLU A 98 11.96 -9.23 2.42
CA GLU A 98 13.23 -8.51 2.55
C GLU A 98 13.43 -7.50 1.42
N TYR A 99 13.07 -7.86 0.18
CA TYR A 99 13.25 -6.98 -0.96
C TYR A 99 12.30 -5.78 -0.91
N VAL A 100 10.99 -6.02 -0.71
CA VAL A 100 10.00 -4.95 -0.59
C VAL A 100 10.32 -4.03 0.58
N LEU A 101 10.70 -4.57 1.74
CA LEU A 101 11.08 -3.76 2.90
C LEU A 101 12.31 -2.89 2.62
N SER A 102 13.31 -3.41 1.91
CA SER A 102 14.51 -2.65 1.55
C SER A 102 14.19 -1.51 0.58
N GLU A 103 13.40 -1.77 -0.46
CA GLU A 103 13.02 -0.74 -1.44
C GLU A 103 12.03 0.29 -0.87
N GLU A 104 11.10 -0.13 0.01
CA GLU A 104 10.24 0.78 0.78
C GLU A 104 11.10 1.77 1.59
N GLN A 105 12.08 1.25 2.35
CA GLN A 105 12.94 2.11 3.16
C GLN A 105 13.72 3.11 2.29
N LYS A 106 14.20 2.69 1.11
CA LYS A 106 14.86 3.60 0.17
C LYS A 106 13.91 4.70 -0.32
N ALA A 107 12.69 4.34 -0.72
CA ALA A 107 11.69 5.28 -1.19
C ALA A 107 11.31 6.30 -0.09
N ILE A 108 11.04 5.83 1.13
CA ILE A 108 10.72 6.69 2.27
C ILE A 108 11.91 7.61 2.63
N ASN A 109 13.11 7.05 2.74
CA ASN A 109 14.31 7.83 3.08
C ASN A 109 14.59 8.91 2.03
N LYS A 110 14.40 8.60 0.74
CA LYS A 110 14.51 9.57 -0.34
C LYS A 110 13.49 10.70 -0.17
N CYS A 111 12.23 10.37 0.07
CA CYS A 111 11.18 11.36 0.28
C CYS A 111 11.49 12.30 1.44
N ILE A 112 11.98 11.76 2.57
CA ILE A 112 12.37 12.55 3.74
C ILE A 112 13.58 13.44 3.41
N ALA A 113 14.64 12.87 2.83
CA ALA A 113 15.89 13.59 2.55
C ALA A 113 15.71 14.72 1.53
N GLU A 114 14.87 14.49 0.52
CA GLU A 114 14.63 15.44 -0.58
C GLU A 114 13.39 16.32 -0.34
N ASN A 115 12.68 16.11 0.78
CA ASN A 115 11.38 16.76 1.08
C ASN A 115 10.40 16.62 -0.10
N GLN A 116 10.36 15.41 -0.67
CA GLN A 116 9.54 15.07 -1.82
C GLN A 116 8.27 14.32 -1.39
N LYS A 117 7.12 14.78 -1.88
CA LYS A 117 5.83 14.10 -1.72
C LYS A 117 5.74 12.86 -2.61
N LEU A 118 5.17 11.79 -2.05
CA LEU A 118 4.67 10.67 -2.85
C LEU A 118 3.46 11.13 -3.69
N LYS A 119 3.20 10.47 -4.81
CA LYS A 119 2.06 10.78 -5.71
C LYS A 119 0.73 10.73 -4.98
N PHE A 120 0.56 9.79 -4.04
CA PHE A 120 -0.67 9.68 -3.25
C PHE A 120 -0.91 10.90 -2.36
N SER A 121 0.14 11.52 -1.85
CA SER A 121 0.06 12.72 -0.99
C SER A 121 -0.66 13.87 -1.70
N TYR A 122 -0.48 14.02 -3.01
CA TYR A 122 -1.18 15.06 -3.78
C TYR A 122 -2.69 14.84 -3.86
N LEU A 123 -3.17 13.61 -3.74
CA LEU A 123 -4.59 13.30 -3.81
C LEU A 123 -5.32 13.65 -2.51
N LEU A 124 -4.67 13.40 -1.36
CA LEU A 124 -5.28 13.46 -0.03
C LEU A 124 -6.10 14.73 0.24
N PRO A 125 -5.61 15.96 -0.03
CA PRO A 125 -6.36 17.18 0.24
C PRO A 125 -7.71 17.27 -0.48
N HIS A 126 -7.88 16.52 -1.56
CA HIS A 126 -9.03 16.57 -2.46
C HIS A 126 -10.04 15.42 -2.25
N ILE A 127 -9.73 14.43 -1.39
CA ILE A 127 -10.54 13.20 -1.26
C ILE A 127 -11.89 13.42 -0.56
N SER A 128 -11.99 14.42 0.32
CA SER A 128 -13.18 14.62 1.14
C SER A 128 -13.50 16.08 1.36
N ALA A 129 -14.78 16.42 1.18
CA ALA A 129 -15.34 17.71 1.55
C ALA A 129 -15.79 17.79 3.03
N SER A 130 -15.78 16.65 3.76
CA SER A 130 -16.17 16.57 5.18
C SER A 130 -15.21 17.33 6.10
N ASN A 131 -15.73 17.70 7.28
CA ASN A 131 -14.93 18.17 8.41
C ASN A 131 -15.25 17.37 9.69
N PRO A 132 -14.32 16.57 10.22
CA PRO A 132 -12.95 16.33 9.71
C PRO A 132 -12.96 15.63 8.34
N LYS A 133 -11.90 15.83 7.55
CA LYS A 133 -11.71 15.10 6.29
C LYS A 133 -11.43 13.63 6.58
N ILE A 134 -12.05 12.74 5.81
CA ILE A 134 -11.87 11.28 5.97
C ILE A 134 -11.62 10.67 4.60
N ALA A 135 -10.47 10.02 4.44
CA ALA A 135 -10.13 9.21 3.28
C ALA A 135 -10.28 7.73 3.66
N ARG A 136 -11.03 6.97 2.86
CA ARG A 136 -11.16 5.52 3.04
C ARG A 136 -10.33 4.83 1.98
N VAL A 137 -9.23 4.22 2.40
CA VAL A 137 -8.29 3.54 1.50
C VAL A 137 -8.29 2.05 1.82
N ILE A 138 -8.42 1.23 0.77
CA ILE A 138 -8.25 -0.21 0.82
C ILE A 138 -7.03 -0.52 -0.05
N THR A 139 -6.05 -1.21 0.52
CA THR A 139 -4.87 -1.66 -0.22
C THR A 139 -4.52 -3.08 0.16
N THR A 140 -4.02 -3.84 -0.80
CA THR A 140 -3.44 -5.18 -0.60
C THR A 140 -1.92 -5.14 -0.61
N ASN A 141 -1.32 -3.95 -0.64
CA ASN A 141 0.12 -3.78 -0.69
C ASN A 141 0.76 -4.15 0.66
N TYR A 142 1.99 -4.65 0.60
CA TYR A 142 2.78 -5.02 1.79
C TYR A 142 3.64 -3.86 2.32
N ASP A 143 3.74 -2.77 1.56
CA ASP A 143 4.47 -1.56 1.94
C ASP A 143 3.57 -0.55 2.67
N ARG A 144 4.20 0.43 3.30
CA ARG A 144 3.61 1.47 4.14
C ARG A 144 3.63 2.84 3.47
N LEU A 145 3.71 2.89 2.13
CA LEU A 145 3.81 4.17 1.42
C LEU A 145 2.51 4.98 1.52
N ILE A 146 1.35 4.34 1.67
CA ILE A 146 0.08 5.03 1.88
C ILE A 146 0.04 5.72 3.23
N GLU A 147 0.43 5.02 4.28
CA GLU A 147 0.53 5.55 5.63
C GLU A 147 1.53 6.71 5.67
N PHE A 148 2.72 6.51 5.10
CA PHE A 148 3.72 7.57 5.00
C PHE A 148 3.20 8.78 4.22
N ALA A 149 2.55 8.58 3.07
CA ALA A 149 1.99 9.66 2.26
C ALA A 149 0.97 10.50 3.04
N ALA A 150 0.19 9.85 3.90
CA ALA A 150 -0.81 10.49 4.73
C ALA A 150 -0.22 11.20 5.93
N GLU A 151 0.73 10.59 6.64
CA GLU A 151 1.48 11.26 7.71
C GLU A 151 2.23 12.48 7.18
N TYR A 152 2.83 12.38 5.98
CA TYR A 152 3.51 13.49 5.31
C TYR A 152 2.56 14.68 5.02
N GLU A 153 1.30 14.41 4.71
CA GLU A 153 0.27 15.44 4.50
C GLU A 153 -0.50 15.78 5.79
N ASN A 154 0.03 15.40 6.95
CA ASN A 154 -0.53 15.72 8.26
C ASN A 154 -1.87 15.03 8.59
N TRP A 155 -2.15 13.89 7.97
CA TRP A 155 -3.33 13.06 8.24
C TRP A 155 -3.06 12.05 9.37
N GLY A 156 -4.06 11.84 10.22
CA GLY A 156 -4.06 10.72 11.17
C GLY A 156 -4.37 9.39 10.48
N ILE A 157 -3.72 8.31 10.92
CA ILE A 157 -3.89 6.96 10.38
C ILE A 157 -4.70 6.07 11.31
N ASP A 158 -5.82 5.54 10.80
CA ASP A 158 -6.59 4.45 11.42
C ASP A 158 -6.41 3.18 10.59
N SER A 159 -5.41 2.37 10.95
CA SER A 159 -5.16 1.06 10.32
C SER A 159 -5.99 -0.07 10.95
N MET A 160 -6.93 0.25 11.84
CA MET A 160 -7.70 -0.70 12.65
C MET A 160 -6.86 -1.54 13.62
N MET A 161 -5.55 -1.34 13.66
CA MET A 161 -4.61 -1.98 14.57
C MET A 161 -4.26 -1.05 15.72
N VAL A 162 -3.98 -1.63 16.89
CA VAL A 162 -3.54 -0.91 18.09
C VAL A 162 -2.25 -1.51 18.62
N GLY A 163 -1.22 -0.69 18.75
CA GLY A 163 0.13 -1.07 19.20
C GLY A 163 1.19 -0.59 18.20
N ARG A 164 2.40 -0.31 18.70
CA ARG A 164 3.50 0.20 17.85
C ARG A 164 4.39 -0.91 17.31
N TYR A 165 4.82 -1.81 18.19
CA TYR A 165 5.69 -2.95 17.84
C TYR A 165 4.91 -4.25 17.67
N TRP A 166 3.80 -4.38 18.40
CA TRP A 166 2.91 -5.54 18.38
C TRP A 166 1.48 -5.05 18.27
N GLY A 167 1.00 -4.88 17.03
CA GLY A 167 -0.35 -4.43 16.74
C GLY A 167 -1.38 -5.54 16.98
N LYS A 168 -2.49 -5.21 17.66
CA LYS A 168 -3.67 -6.08 17.73
C LYS A 168 -4.83 -5.42 17.01
N HIS A 169 -5.59 -6.21 16.25
CA HIS A 169 -6.79 -5.73 15.59
C HIS A 169 -7.83 -5.28 16.64
N ASN A 170 -8.10 -3.97 16.67
CA ASN A 170 -9.10 -3.35 17.54
C ASN A 170 -9.58 -2.03 16.89
N PRO A 171 -10.52 -2.09 15.94
CA PRO A 171 -10.98 -0.92 15.19
C PRO A 171 -11.59 0.18 16.07
N ASP A 172 -12.36 -0.21 17.09
CA ASP A 172 -13.03 0.74 17.98
C ASP A 172 -12.05 1.58 18.78
N LEU A 173 -10.94 0.97 19.24
CA LEU A 173 -9.89 1.68 19.95
C LEU A 173 -9.01 2.46 18.98
N SER A 174 -8.63 1.88 17.83
CA SER A 174 -7.78 2.56 16.84
C SER A 174 -8.37 3.89 16.38
N ARG A 175 -9.68 3.91 16.08
CA ARG A 175 -10.42 5.14 15.76
C ARG A 175 -10.34 6.20 16.86
N LYS A 176 -10.39 5.78 18.13
CA LYS A 176 -10.36 6.70 19.28
C LYS A 176 -8.97 7.27 19.54
N LEU A 177 -7.91 6.58 19.14
CA LEU A 177 -6.53 7.09 19.27
C LEU A 177 -6.29 8.35 18.44
N GLN A 178 -7.11 8.59 17.42
CA GLN A 178 -7.07 9.80 16.60
C GLN A 178 -7.71 11.01 17.28
N ILE A 179 -8.30 10.88 18.48
CA ILE A 179 -8.94 12.00 19.20
C ILE A 179 -7.88 12.75 20.01
N ARG A 180 -7.66 14.02 19.68
CA ARG A 180 -6.75 14.91 20.41
C ARG A 180 -7.41 15.55 21.63
N ASP A 181 -8.67 15.97 21.49
CA ASP A 181 -9.39 16.75 22.50
C ASP A 181 -10.90 16.51 22.41
N ILE A 182 -11.62 16.79 23.49
CA ILE A 182 -13.07 16.65 23.58
C ILE A 182 -13.64 18.01 24.01
N ARG A 183 -14.25 18.72 23.07
CA ARG A 183 -14.89 20.02 23.34
C ARG A 183 -16.34 19.81 23.74
N VAL A 184 -16.66 20.11 24.98
CA VAL A 184 -18.05 20.08 25.47
C VAL A 184 -18.72 21.40 25.13
N LYS A 185 -19.64 21.39 24.16
CA LYS A 185 -20.52 22.53 23.88
C LYS A 185 -21.98 22.06 23.92
N GLY A 186 -22.64 22.26 25.07
CA GLY A 186 -23.99 21.74 25.31
C GLY A 186 -24.00 20.26 25.72
N LYS A 187 -25.09 19.54 25.41
CA LYS A 187 -25.30 18.14 25.83
C LYS A 187 -24.46 17.11 25.06
N CYS A 188 -23.98 17.44 23.85
CA CYS A 188 -23.22 16.53 23.01
C CYS A 188 -21.74 16.97 22.94
N PRO A 189 -20.79 16.13 23.39
CA PRO A 189 -19.37 16.41 23.22
C PRO A 189 -19.00 16.37 21.73
N LYS A 190 -18.18 17.33 21.28
CA LYS A 190 -17.56 17.32 19.95
C LYS A 190 -16.13 16.81 20.08
N LEU A 191 -15.82 15.76 19.32
CA LEU A 191 -14.47 15.22 19.23
C LEU A 191 -13.62 16.12 18.33
N VAL A 192 -12.41 16.41 18.77
CA VAL A 192 -11.37 17.11 18.01
C VAL A 192 -10.29 16.09 17.70
N TYR A 193 -10.02 15.87 16.41
CA TYR A 193 -9.07 14.85 15.97
C TYR A 193 -7.64 15.41 15.93
N LEU A 194 -6.65 14.51 16.01
CA LEU A 194 -5.25 14.81 15.78
C LEU A 194 -5.11 15.31 14.35
N ILE A 195 -4.63 16.55 14.24
CA ILE A 195 -3.98 17.05 13.04
C ILE A 195 -2.50 16.90 13.38
N VAL A 196 -1.78 16.05 12.66
CA VAL A 196 -0.32 16.00 12.79
C VAL A 196 0.17 17.38 12.31
N PRO A 197 0.93 18.14 13.09
CA PRO A 197 1.36 19.49 12.69
C PRO A 197 2.46 19.46 11.63
#